data_AF-A0A2E1FN56-F1
#
_entry.id   AF-A0A2E1FN56-F1
#
_cell.length_a   1.000
_cell.length_b   1.000
_cell.length_c   1.000
_cell.angle_alpha   90.00
_cell.angle_beta   90.00
_cell.angle_gamma   90.00
#
_symmetry.space_group_name_H-M   'P 1'
#
loop_
_entity.id
_entity.type
_entity.pdbx_description
1 polymer ?
#
loop_
_entity_poly.entity_id
_entity_poly.type
_entity_poly.pdbx_seq_one_letter_code
_entity_poly.pdbx_strand_id
1 'polypeptide(L)'
;MVGSEDLTGMTTYRVYAVLENTDDVLSAIIGDSEYHTFFNSSTSFFQDPLGAATPSALNSDFFTFVPSLEFDSWVTIGIDQAPEGDEGSISVIEDSAYPWIAPFEAGNNLDISSAEGGGWYAFADDSNTISGADNEVLVGQFTTSGTLSGQIYMQIFIHGDSENEIRTLVNLADACGLGDAENCVYAPENYDCSGVCTLDTNTNGICDLDETGCTDPAACNYDASFTIDDGSCDFCSCGGNDVGGLTFTTTHAQYGIEIEPVATHSSGALNGMTTYRLYLNMEFADDQVTSFTGNDIFPLSLNTTSSFFQETIFGGVTPSNISSAALSFIPDLAFDSWVTIGLDGPAGSGESNVGLLPGTWASDFESGDNFTVNDGVGSGWYILPNVSNGNADENQRVLFSQLTTDGDISGSFTVQIFPHGDSTSDNRVDFTFSMESGATGNACGCTAIVACNYDPLAQYDDGTCEFVSCLVFACTDATACNYDPLADYDDGSCTYPNPPYDCDGSCINDSDGDDICDEYEIPGCTDSNACNYASGATDNDGSCDFT
;
A
#
# COMPACT_ATOMS: atom_id res chain seq x y z
N MET A 1 6.63 -65.76 -8.12
CA MET A 1 7.38 -65.51 -9.36
C MET A 1 7.10 -66.64 -10.34
N VAL A 2 6.24 -66.39 -11.33
CA VAL A 2 6.22 -67.17 -12.58
C VAL A 2 6.70 -66.17 -13.63
N GLY A 3 7.99 -66.24 -13.95
CA GLY A 3 8.74 -65.31 -14.81
C GLY A 3 10.20 -65.71 -14.71
N SER A 4 10.87 -65.92 -15.84
CA SER A 4 12.09 -66.71 -15.97
C SER A 4 13.41 -65.96 -15.72
N GLU A 5 13.36 -64.74 -15.22
CA GLU A 5 14.57 -63.92 -15.03
C GLU A 5 14.75 -63.54 -13.55
N ASP A 6 15.89 -63.93 -13.00
CA ASP A 6 16.29 -63.60 -11.64
C ASP A 6 16.88 -62.18 -11.64
N LEU A 7 16.08 -61.19 -11.23
CA LEU A 7 16.51 -59.79 -11.09
C LEU A 7 17.32 -59.54 -9.81
N THR A 8 17.74 -60.59 -9.09
CA THR A 8 18.54 -60.45 -7.87
C THR A 8 19.81 -59.64 -8.13
N GLY A 9 19.94 -58.51 -7.43
CA GLY A 9 21.09 -57.62 -7.52
C GLY A 9 20.99 -56.56 -8.62
N MET A 10 19.83 -56.41 -9.27
CA MET A 10 19.53 -55.25 -10.10
C MET A 10 18.87 -54.13 -9.29
N THR A 11 19.08 -52.90 -9.75
CA THR A 11 18.44 -51.68 -9.25
C THR A 11 17.66 -51.04 -10.39
N THR A 12 16.42 -50.62 -10.12
CA THR A 12 15.59 -49.85 -11.04
C THR A 12 15.66 -48.38 -10.65
N TYR A 13 16.11 -47.55 -11.59
CA TYR A 13 16.18 -46.11 -11.47
C TYR A 13 15.00 -45.48 -12.20
N ARG A 14 14.26 -44.58 -11.56
CA ARG A 14 13.36 -43.64 -12.23
C ARG A 14 14.05 -42.28 -12.29
N VAL A 15 14.12 -41.70 -13.47
CA VAL A 15 14.79 -40.42 -13.70
C VAL A 15 13.72 -39.39 -14.00
N TYR A 16 13.76 -38.27 -13.29
CA TYR A 16 12.83 -37.15 -13.42
C TYR A 16 13.58 -35.89 -13.84
N ALA A 17 12.97 -35.10 -14.71
CA ALA A 17 13.36 -33.72 -14.97
C ALA A 17 12.64 -32.82 -13.97
N VAL A 18 13.40 -32.03 -13.21
CA VAL A 18 12.85 -31.04 -12.27
C VAL A 18 12.82 -29.69 -12.98
N LEU A 19 11.63 -29.09 -13.11
CA LEU A 19 11.41 -27.80 -13.76
C LEU A 19 11.22 -26.68 -12.72
N GLU A 20 11.27 -25.42 -13.15
CA GLU A 20 11.22 -24.26 -12.24
C GLU A 20 9.78 -23.97 -11.80
N ASN A 21 8.84 -24.00 -12.75
CA ASN A 21 7.44 -23.66 -12.52
C ASN A 21 6.53 -24.88 -12.69
N THR A 22 5.38 -24.88 -11.99
CA THR A 22 4.38 -25.96 -12.00
C THR A 22 3.63 -26.12 -13.32
N ASP A 23 3.75 -25.13 -14.19
CA ASP A 23 3.12 -25.04 -15.51
C ASP A 23 4.16 -25.02 -16.65
N ASP A 24 5.43 -25.30 -16.35
CA ASP A 24 6.45 -25.55 -17.37
C ASP A 24 6.17 -26.88 -18.09
N VAL A 25 6.52 -26.93 -19.38
CA VAL A 25 6.24 -28.06 -20.25
C VAL A 25 7.52 -28.66 -20.82
N LEU A 26 7.84 -29.91 -20.45
CA LEU A 26 8.91 -30.69 -21.08
C LEU A 26 8.36 -31.37 -22.34
N SER A 27 8.70 -30.87 -23.51
CA SER A 27 8.13 -31.37 -24.77
C SER A 27 8.99 -32.40 -25.49
N ALA A 28 10.31 -32.32 -25.36
CA ALA A 28 11.22 -33.22 -26.06
C ALA A 28 12.54 -33.45 -25.32
N ILE A 29 13.09 -34.65 -25.52
CA ILE A 29 14.47 -35.00 -25.19
C ILE A 29 15.13 -35.46 -26.48
N ILE A 30 16.16 -34.74 -26.88
CA ILE A 30 16.80 -34.88 -28.20
C ILE A 30 18.31 -35.00 -28.05
N GLY A 31 19.00 -35.49 -29.07
CA GLY A 31 20.45 -35.53 -29.10
C GLY A 31 20.98 -35.44 -30.52
N ASP A 32 22.17 -34.89 -30.69
CA ASP A 32 22.91 -34.82 -31.94
C ASP A 32 24.43 -34.83 -31.69
N SER A 33 25.24 -34.56 -32.71
CA SER A 33 26.70 -34.58 -32.61
C SER A 33 27.32 -33.46 -31.76
N GLU A 34 26.56 -32.40 -31.45
CA GLU A 34 26.98 -31.26 -30.61
C GLU A 34 26.43 -31.39 -29.19
N TYR A 35 25.15 -31.74 -29.04
CA TYR A 35 24.46 -31.92 -27.76
C TYR A 35 24.02 -33.38 -27.61
N HIS A 36 24.82 -34.18 -26.90
CA HIS A 36 24.64 -35.63 -26.86
C HIS A 36 23.57 -35.99 -25.82
N THR A 37 22.65 -36.88 -26.17
CA THR A 37 21.78 -37.54 -25.19
C THR A 37 22.17 -39.01 -25.09
N PHE A 38 22.50 -39.47 -23.88
CA PHE A 38 22.86 -40.86 -23.64
C PHE A 38 22.48 -41.34 -22.24
N PHE A 39 22.22 -42.63 -22.12
CA PHE A 39 22.15 -43.36 -20.86
C PHE A 39 23.02 -44.60 -20.95
N ASN A 40 23.98 -44.70 -20.03
CA ASN A 40 24.96 -45.77 -19.95
C ASN A 40 24.80 -46.55 -18.66
N SER A 41 24.77 -47.88 -18.77
CA SER A 41 25.07 -48.76 -17.65
C SER A 41 26.51 -49.26 -17.74
N SER A 42 27.16 -49.44 -16.58
CA SER A 42 28.44 -50.16 -16.53
C SER A 42 28.31 -51.67 -16.80
N THR A 43 27.09 -52.21 -16.87
CA THR A 43 26.78 -53.57 -17.31
C THR A 43 25.85 -53.57 -18.53
N SER A 44 24.58 -53.88 -18.36
CA SER A 44 23.55 -53.88 -19.40
C SER A 44 22.21 -53.43 -18.81
N PHE A 45 21.33 -52.88 -19.63
CA PHE A 45 19.95 -52.65 -19.23
C PHE A 45 19.15 -53.94 -19.30
N PHE A 46 18.28 -54.14 -18.33
CA PHE A 46 17.28 -55.20 -18.38
C PHE A 46 16.14 -54.77 -19.31
N GLN A 47 15.80 -55.64 -20.25
CA GLN A 47 14.68 -55.46 -21.19
C GLN A 47 13.81 -56.71 -21.17
N ASP A 48 12.53 -56.55 -20.89
CA ASP A 48 11.55 -57.63 -20.93
C ASP A 48 11.18 -57.93 -22.40
N PRO A 49 11.06 -59.21 -22.80
CA PRO A 49 10.66 -59.57 -24.17
C PRO A 49 9.30 -59.03 -24.63
N LEU A 50 8.43 -58.63 -23.70
CA LEU A 50 7.14 -57.98 -23.98
C LEU A 50 7.19 -56.45 -23.79
N GLY A 51 8.35 -55.93 -23.40
CA GLY A 51 8.65 -54.51 -23.24
C GLY A 51 8.77 -53.75 -24.55
N ALA A 52 9.02 -52.45 -24.42
CA ALA A 52 9.24 -51.55 -25.53
C ALA A 52 10.02 -50.32 -25.06
N ALA A 53 10.72 -49.65 -25.99
CA ALA A 53 11.53 -48.46 -25.68
C ALA A 53 10.75 -47.28 -25.07
N THR A 54 9.42 -47.28 -25.18
CA THR A 54 8.54 -46.32 -24.49
C THR A 54 7.38 -47.06 -23.84
N PRO A 55 6.85 -46.56 -22.71
CA PRO A 55 5.73 -47.20 -22.02
C PRO A 55 4.37 -46.96 -22.69
N SER A 56 4.32 -46.29 -23.86
CA SER A 56 3.06 -45.92 -24.55
C SER A 56 2.12 -47.09 -24.88
N ALA A 57 2.64 -48.33 -24.90
CA ALA A 57 1.87 -49.56 -25.11
C ALA A 57 1.83 -50.48 -23.88
N LEU A 58 2.44 -50.05 -22.77
CA LEU A 58 2.53 -50.81 -21.53
C LEU A 58 1.19 -50.77 -20.80
N ASN A 59 0.71 -51.93 -20.34
CA ASN A 59 -0.50 -52.00 -19.55
C ASN A 59 -0.19 -52.72 -18.23
N SER A 60 -0.38 -52.01 -17.13
CA SER A 60 -0.03 -52.44 -15.77
C SER A 60 -0.81 -53.68 -15.30
N ASP A 61 -1.98 -54.00 -15.88
CA ASP A 61 -2.71 -55.24 -15.60
C ASP A 61 -1.88 -56.50 -15.93
N PHE A 62 -0.94 -56.39 -16.89
CA PHE A 62 -0.07 -57.49 -17.28
C PHE A 62 1.00 -57.84 -16.24
N PHE A 63 1.33 -56.95 -15.30
CA PHE A 63 2.34 -57.21 -14.26
C PHE A 63 1.97 -58.41 -13.38
N THR A 64 0.68 -58.69 -13.22
CA THR A 64 0.22 -59.87 -12.47
C THR A 64 0.56 -61.20 -13.16
N PHE A 65 0.68 -61.17 -14.50
CA PHE A 65 0.98 -62.34 -15.33
C PHE A 65 2.46 -62.41 -15.73
N VAL A 66 3.11 -61.25 -15.90
CA VAL A 66 4.52 -61.09 -16.24
C VAL A 66 5.13 -60.04 -15.30
N PRO A 67 5.50 -60.43 -14.06
CA PRO A 67 6.00 -59.46 -13.07
C PRO A 67 7.32 -58.78 -13.44
N SER A 68 8.12 -59.39 -14.33
CA SER A 68 9.38 -58.80 -14.79
C SER A 68 9.17 -57.55 -15.65
N LEU A 69 8.01 -57.44 -16.32
CA LEU A 69 7.67 -56.33 -17.19
C LEU A 69 7.56 -54.99 -16.45
N GLU A 70 7.26 -55.02 -15.15
CA GLU A 70 7.26 -53.82 -14.28
C GLU A 70 8.65 -53.16 -14.21
N PHE A 71 9.71 -53.95 -14.39
CA PHE A 71 11.11 -53.51 -14.29
C PHE A 71 11.77 -53.29 -15.65
N ASP A 72 11.03 -53.35 -16.76
CA ASP A 72 11.52 -53.05 -18.10
C ASP A 72 12.18 -51.66 -18.18
N SER A 73 13.18 -51.49 -19.05
CA SER A 73 13.88 -50.21 -19.22
C SER A 73 13.35 -49.43 -20.42
N TRP A 74 12.88 -48.22 -20.21
CA TRP A 74 12.23 -47.41 -21.25
C TRP A 74 12.44 -45.92 -21.01
N VAL A 75 12.26 -45.13 -22.06
CA VAL A 75 12.27 -43.66 -22.00
C VAL A 75 10.86 -43.10 -22.16
N THR A 76 10.60 -41.94 -21.58
CA THR A 76 9.27 -41.33 -21.59
C THR A 76 9.31 -39.81 -21.45
N ILE A 77 8.13 -39.20 -21.51
CA ILE A 77 7.85 -37.86 -20.98
C ILE A 77 6.55 -37.98 -20.16
N GLY A 78 6.69 -38.01 -18.84
CA GLY A 78 5.60 -38.01 -17.84
C GLY A 78 4.84 -39.32 -17.64
N ILE A 79 4.60 -40.12 -18.67
CA ILE A 79 3.82 -41.37 -18.54
C ILE A 79 4.69 -42.58 -18.14
N ASP A 80 4.18 -43.47 -17.31
CA ASP A 80 4.82 -44.77 -16.98
C ASP A 80 4.05 -46.00 -17.48
N GLN A 81 2.97 -45.76 -18.23
CA GLN A 81 2.16 -46.77 -18.91
C GLN A 81 1.49 -46.16 -20.15
N ALA A 82 0.59 -46.91 -20.81
CA ALA A 82 -0.19 -46.40 -21.91
C ALA A 82 -1.00 -45.15 -21.48
N PRO A 83 -1.09 -44.09 -22.32
CA PRO A 83 -1.69 -42.82 -21.93
C PRO A 83 -3.15 -42.95 -21.47
N GLU A 84 -3.50 -42.26 -20.40
CA GLU A 84 -4.85 -42.17 -19.84
C GLU A 84 -5.37 -40.73 -19.84
N GLY A 85 -6.69 -40.55 -20.01
CA GLY A 85 -7.31 -39.22 -19.93
C GLY A 85 -6.82 -38.27 -21.03
N ASP A 86 -6.21 -37.16 -20.62
CA ASP A 86 -5.68 -36.08 -21.47
C ASP A 86 -4.17 -36.23 -21.75
N GLU A 87 -3.60 -37.39 -21.44
CA GLU A 87 -2.20 -37.73 -21.74
C GLU A 87 -2.01 -38.13 -23.22
N GLY A 88 -0.83 -37.82 -23.75
CA GLY A 88 -0.40 -38.17 -25.10
C GLY A 88 0.64 -39.30 -25.14
N SER A 89 0.76 -39.93 -26.31
CA SER A 89 1.75 -41.00 -26.55
C SER A 89 3.14 -40.43 -26.82
N ILE A 90 4.17 -41.15 -26.39
CA ILE A 90 5.56 -40.79 -26.68
C ILE A 90 5.92 -41.17 -28.10
N SER A 91 6.35 -40.19 -28.88
CA SER A 91 6.84 -40.36 -30.25
C SER A 91 8.36 -40.39 -30.26
N VAL A 92 8.94 -41.28 -31.07
CA VAL A 92 10.40 -41.46 -31.17
C VAL A 92 10.91 -41.08 -32.56
N ILE A 93 12.14 -40.56 -32.61
CA ILE A 93 12.87 -40.21 -33.83
C ILE A 93 14.27 -40.83 -33.73
N GLU A 94 14.70 -41.49 -34.80
CA GLU A 94 16.05 -42.06 -34.88
C GLU A 94 16.68 -41.82 -36.25
N ASP A 95 17.99 -41.66 -36.25
CA ASP A 95 18.80 -41.71 -37.46
C ASP A 95 18.88 -43.15 -37.98
N SER A 96 18.36 -43.38 -39.19
CA SER A 96 18.40 -44.69 -39.84
C SER A 96 19.80 -45.29 -40.01
N ALA A 97 20.85 -44.48 -40.03
CA ALA A 97 22.24 -44.93 -40.11
C ALA A 97 22.82 -45.32 -38.74
N TYR A 98 22.31 -44.73 -37.66
CA TYR A 98 22.74 -44.94 -36.28
C TYR A 98 21.51 -45.09 -35.35
N PRO A 99 20.71 -46.16 -35.51
CA PRO A 99 19.49 -46.35 -34.72
C PRO A 99 19.84 -46.67 -33.26
N TRP A 100 19.14 -46.05 -32.32
CA TRP A 100 19.37 -46.23 -30.88
C TRP A 100 18.36 -47.20 -30.24
N ILE A 101 17.15 -47.31 -30.81
CA ILE A 101 16.06 -48.11 -30.25
C ILE A 101 16.43 -49.59 -30.22
N ALA A 102 16.76 -50.18 -31.37
CA ALA A 102 17.06 -51.61 -31.45
C ALA A 102 18.27 -52.03 -30.59
N PRO A 103 19.38 -51.27 -30.50
CA PRO A 103 20.43 -51.53 -29.54
C PRO A 103 19.99 -51.44 -28.07
N PHE A 104 19.20 -50.44 -27.71
CA PHE A 104 18.70 -50.25 -26.34
C PHE A 104 17.76 -51.39 -25.92
N GLU A 105 16.84 -51.79 -26.79
CA GLU A 105 15.95 -52.96 -26.58
C GLU A 105 16.72 -54.30 -26.51
N ALA A 106 17.96 -54.33 -27.01
CA ALA A 106 18.86 -55.47 -26.84
C ALA A 106 19.70 -55.41 -25.55
N GLY A 107 19.42 -54.45 -24.66
CA GLY A 107 20.10 -54.25 -23.38
C GLY A 107 21.40 -53.46 -23.45
N ASN A 108 21.73 -52.84 -24.59
CA ASN A 108 22.89 -51.97 -24.72
C ASN A 108 22.57 -50.55 -24.23
N ASN A 109 23.61 -49.73 -24.13
CA ASN A 109 23.46 -48.32 -23.80
C ASN A 109 22.66 -47.56 -24.87
N LEU A 110 21.95 -46.53 -24.42
CA LEU A 110 21.27 -45.56 -25.28
C LEU A 110 22.25 -44.43 -25.59
N ASP A 111 22.49 -44.15 -26.87
CA ASP A 111 23.40 -43.10 -27.33
C ASP A 111 22.83 -42.43 -28.58
N ILE A 112 22.57 -41.13 -28.47
CA ILE A 112 22.07 -40.25 -29.53
C ILE A 112 23.10 -39.13 -29.73
N SER A 113 24.11 -39.42 -30.53
CA SER A 113 25.24 -38.52 -30.82
C SER A 113 25.59 -38.43 -32.32
N SER A 114 24.71 -38.95 -33.19
CA SER A 114 24.91 -38.86 -34.65
C SER A 114 24.66 -37.43 -35.16
N ALA A 115 25.12 -37.13 -36.38
CA ALA A 115 24.99 -35.80 -36.95
C ALA A 115 23.53 -35.44 -37.29
N GLU A 116 22.73 -36.44 -37.67
CA GLU A 116 21.30 -36.33 -37.94
C GLU A 116 20.47 -36.30 -36.64
N GLY A 117 21.03 -36.84 -35.55
CA GLY A 117 20.44 -36.84 -34.23
C GLY A 117 19.25 -37.80 -34.08
N GLY A 118 18.51 -37.61 -33.00
CA GLY A 118 17.34 -38.40 -32.66
C GLY A 118 16.75 -37.93 -31.33
N GLY A 119 15.78 -38.69 -30.82
CA GLY A 119 15.17 -38.39 -29.53
C GLY A 119 13.77 -38.94 -29.39
N TRP A 120 13.06 -38.43 -28.39
CA TRP A 120 11.64 -38.68 -28.19
C TRP A 120 10.94 -37.40 -27.73
N TYR A 121 9.65 -37.31 -28.05
CA TYR A 121 8.85 -36.12 -27.78
C TYR A 121 7.38 -36.49 -27.53
N ALA A 122 6.67 -35.58 -26.88
CA ALA A 122 5.23 -35.55 -26.73
C ALA A 122 4.74 -34.14 -27.09
N PHE A 123 3.43 -33.96 -27.34
CA PHE A 123 2.93 -32.64 -27.70
C PHE A 123 2.75 -31.79 -26.44
N ALA A 124 3.02 -30.48 -26.55
CA ALA A 124 3.01 -29.58 -25.41
C ALA A 124 1.62 -29.38 -24.76
N ASP A 125 0.55 -29.79 -25.45
CA ASP A 125 -0.82 -29.79 -24.93
C ASP A 125 -1.19 -31.09 -24.18
N ASP A 126 -0.35 -32.11 -24.25
CA ASP A 126 -0.55 -33.37 -23.54
C ASP A 126 -0.26 -33.20 -22.04
N SER A 127 -1.17 -33.63 -21.16
CA SER A 127 -1.06 -33.33 -19.72
C SER A 127 0.18 -33.96 -19.04
N ASN A 128 0.72 -35.04 -19.60
CA ASN A 128 1.95 -35.70 -19.11
C ASN A 128 3.22 -34.89 -19.40
N THR A 129 3.15 -33.83 -20.20
CA THR A 129 4.32 -32.97 -20.47
C THR A 129 4.47 -31.83 -19.45
N ILE A 130 3.42 -31.55 -18.68
CA ILE A 130 3.37 -30.47 -17.70
C ILE A 130 3.96 -30.95 -16.37
N SER A 131 4.84 -30.16 -15.78
CA SER A 131 5.56 -30.50 -14.54
C SER A 131 4.67 -30.72 -13.31
N GLY A 132 3.51 -30.05 -13.25
CA GLY A 132 2.55 -30.26 -12.17
C GLY A 132 3.01 -29.73 -10.81
N ALA A 133 2.32 -30.16 -9.75
CA ALA A 133 2.50 -29.60 -8.40
C ALA A 133 3.83 -30.00 -7.73
N ASP A 134 4.46 -31.05 -8.21
CA ASP A 134 5.76 -31.57 -7.79
C ASP A 134 6.93 -31.03 -8.63
N ASN A 135 6.65 -30.23 -9.67
CA ASN A 135 7.64 -29.70 -10.60
C ASN A 135 8.46 -30.79 -11.32
N GLU A 136 7.95 -32.01 -11.42
CA GLU A 136 8.68 -33.17 -11.90
C GLU A 136 8.02 -33.80 -13.14
N VAL A 137 8.82 -34.06 -14.18
CA VAL A 137 8.37 -34.84 -15.34
C VAL A 137 9.24 -36.10 -15.45
N LEU A 138 8.63 -37.28 -15.44
CA LEU A 138 9.34 -38.54 -15.62
C LEU A 138 10.00 -38.60 -17.01
N VAL A 139 11.28 -38.95 -17.09
CA VAL A 139 12.01 -39.03 -18.37
C VAL A 139 12.43 -40.45 -18.75
N GLY A 140 12.43 -41.38 -17.81
CA GLY A 140 12.66 -42.78 -18.09
C GLY A 140 12.81 -43.66 -16.86
N GLN A 141 12.75 -44.97 -17.11
CA GLN A 141 13.02 -46.02 -16.14
C GLN A 141 14.17 -46.89 -16.66
N PHE A 142 15.16 -47.17 -15.82
CA PHE A 142 16.34 -47.95 -16.19
C PHE A 142 16.66 -49.00 -15.14
N THR A 143 16.62 -50.27 -15.52
CA THR A 143 16.94 -51.38 -14.62
C THR A 143 18.29 -51.97 -14.98
N THR A 144 19.22 -52.01 -14.02
CA THR A 144 20.56 -52.56 -14.26
C THR A 144 21.21 -53.09 -12.99
N SER A 145 22.14 -54.04 -13.12
CA SER A 145 23.02 -54.49 -12.03
C SER A 145 24.29 -53.64 -11.88
N GLY A 146 24.52 -52.72 -12.82
CA GLY A 146 25.64 -51.79 -12.82
C GLY A 146 25.29 -50.45 -12.19
N THR A 147 26.06 -49.44 -12.57
CA THR A 147 25.87 -48.03 -12.21
C THR A 147 25.33 -47.28 -13.41
N LEU A 148 24.30 -46.47 -13.20
CA LEU A 148 23.75 -45.58 -14.22
C LEU A 148 24.58 -44.30 -14.35
N SER A 149 24.81 -43.86 -15.57
CA SER A 149 25.35 -42.54 -15.91
C SER A 149 24.65 -42.04 -17.17
N GLY A 150 24.51 -40.74 -17.34
CA GLY A 150 23.78 -40.22 -18.50
C GLY A 150 23.90 -38.72 -18.66
N GLN A 151 23.48 -38.26 -19.82
CA GLN A 151 23.31 -36.85 -20.17
C GLN A 151 22.07 -36.74 -21.04
N ILE A 152 21.26 -35.71 -20.84
CA ILE A 152 20.06 -35.45 -21.61
C ILE A 152 20.04 -33.99 -22.08
N TYR A 153 19.63 -33.76 -23.33
CA TYR A 153 19.38 -32.43 -23.86
C TYR A 153 17.86 -32.26 -24.03
N MET A 154 17.30 -31.35 -23.24
CA MET A 154 15.86 -31.19 -23.06
C MET A 154 15.36 -29.90 -23.69
N GLN A 155 14.13 -29.92 -24.21
CA GLN A 155 13.37 -28.75 -24.65
C GLN A 155 12.20 -28.48 -23.69
N ILE A 156 12.17 -27.27 -23.14
CA ILE A 156 11.18 -26.83 -22.15
C ILE A 156 10.49 -25.57 -22.66
N PHE A 157 9.16 -25.50 -22.57
CA PHE A 157 8.39 -24.28 -22.78
C PHE A 157 8.01 -23.68 -21.43
N ILE A 158 8.49 -22.46 -21.16
CA ILE A 158 8.29 -21.80 -19.88
C ILE A 158 6.83 -21.33 -19.76
N HIS A 159 6.15 -21.72 -18.69
CA HIS A 159 4.70 -21.54 -18.52
C HIS A 159 3.85 -22.05 -19.71
N GLY A 160 4.35 -23.07 -20.42
CA GLY A 160 3.71 -23.63 -21.61
C GLY A 160 3.68 -22.71 -22.85
N ASP A 161 4.43 -21.60 -22.85
CA ASP A 161 4.51 -20.69 -24.00
C ASP A 161 5.51 -21.22 -25.04
N SER A 162 5.01 -21.64 -26.20
CA SER A 162 5.83 -22.15 -27.30
C SER A 162 6.79 -21.12 -27.90
N GLU A 163 6.53 -19.82 -27.70
CA GLU A 163 7.44 -18.75 -28.14
C GLU A 163 8.57 -18.49 -27.12
N ASN A 164 8.43 -19.00 -25.89
CA ASN A 164 9.40 -18.90 -24.82
C ASN A 164 10.02 -20.27 -24.51
N GLU A 165 10.79 -20.79 -25.46
CA GLU A 165 11.49 -22.08 -25.31
C GLU A 165 12.91 -21.95 -24.74
N ILE A 166 13.26 -22.87 -23.85
CA ILE A 166 14.62 -23.07 -23.37
C ILE A 166 15.08 -24.48 -23.78
N ARG A 167 16.35 -24.59 -24.17
CA ARG A 167 17.00 -25.89 -24.37
C ARG A 167 18.24 -25.98 -23.52
N THR A 168 18.33 -27.05 -22.75
CA THR A 168 19.40 -27.20 -21.75
C THR A 168 19.96 -28.62 -21.75
N LEU A 169 21.28 -28.70 -21.57
CA LEU A 169 22.03 -29.95 -21.50
C LEU A 169 22.29 -30.26 -20.02
N VAL A 170 21.79 -31.40 -19.57
CA VAL A 170 21.80 -31.81 -18.17
C VAL A 170 22.55 -33.13 -18.04
N ASN A 171 23.58 -33.18 -17.18
CA ASN A 171 24.40 -34.35 -16.99
C ASN A 171 24.13 -34.96 -15.61
N LEU A 172 23.74 -36.24 -15.58
CA LEU A 172 23.45 -36.96 -14.33
C LEU A 172 24.66 -36.94 -13.38
N ALA A 173 25.89 -36.81 -13.90
CA ALA A 173 27.10 -36.69 -13.09
C ALA A 173 27.16 -35.42 -12.21
N ASP A 174 26.37 -34.40 -12.56
CA ASP A 174 26.33 -33.12 -11.85
C ASP A 174 25.23 -33.10 -10.76
N ALA A 175 24.42 -34.17 -10.67
CA ALA A 175 23.46 -34.34 -9.58
C ALA A 175 24.18 -34.62 -8.25
N CYS A 176 23.72 -33.99 -7.18
CA CYS A 176 24.25 -34.22 -5.83
C CYS A 176 23.84 -35.59 -5.34
N GLY A 177 24.73 -36.30 -4.63
CA GLY A 177 24.38 -37.59 -4.00
C GLY A 177 24.51 -38.83 -4.89
N LEU A 178 25.25 -38.77 -6.00
CA LEU A 178 25.54 -39.94 -6.83
C LEU A 178 26.10 -41.12 -6.00
N GLY A 179 25.28 -42.17 -5.89
CA GLY A 179 25.58 -43.39 -5.12
C GLY A 179 24.71 -43.62 -3.89
N ASP A 180 23.87 -42.66 -3.51
CA ASP A 180 22.77 -42.85 -2.55
C ASP A 180 21.45 -43.02 -3.31
N ALA A 181 20.72 -44.09 -3.05
CA ALA A 181 19.54 -44.47 -3.81
C ALA A 181 18.33 -43.55 -3.57
N GLU A 182 18.40 -42.64 -2.59
CA GLU A 182 17.28 -41.79 -2.18
C GLU A 182 17.44 -40.29 -2.51
N ASN A 183 18.61 -39.79 -2.94
CA ASN A 183 18.81 -38.33 -3.11
C ASN A 183 19.78 -37.99 -4.24
N CYS A 184 19.34 -38.08 -5.50
CA CYS A 184 20.04 -37.52 -6.66
C CYS A 184 19.33 -36.25 -7.15
N VAL A 185 19.55 -35.13 -6.45
CA VAL A 185 18.96 -33.81 -6.78
C VAL A 185 20.07 -32.86 -7.21
N TYR A 186 19.86 -32.05 -8.24
CA TYR A 186 20.84 -31.01 -8.61
C TYR A 186 20.91 -29.94 -7.51
N ALA A 187 22.10 -29.38 -7.30
CA ALA A 187 22.19 -28.19 -6.47
C ALA A 187 21.39 -27.05 -7.13
N PRO A 188 20.72 -26.19 -6.33
CA PRO A 188 20.11 -24.97 -6.85
C PRO A 188 21.13 -24.14 -7.64
N GLU A 189 20.67 -23.32 -8.58
CA GLU A 189 21.57 -22.41 -9.31
C GLU A 189 22.42 -21.59 -8.33
N ASN A 190 23.72 -21.46 -8.65
CA ASN A 190 24.73 -20.79 -7.83
C ASN A 190 25.12 -21.48 -6.51
N TYR A 191 24.52 -22.62 -6.16
CA TYR A 191 24.92 -23.42 -4.99
C TYR A 191 25.66 -24.71 -5.41
N ASP A 192 26.55 -25.19 -4.53
CA ASP A 192 27.14 -26.50 -4.65
C ASP A 192 26.29 -27.59 -3.94
N CYS A 193 26.69 -28.84 -4.08
CA CYS A 193 26.00 -29.98 -3.47
C CYS A 193 26.04 -30.06 -1.95
N SER A 194 26.76 -29.14 -1.29
CA SER A 194 26.75 -28.97 0.16
C SER A 194 25.87 -27.80 0.60
N GLY A 195 25.16 -27.16 -0.34
CA GLY A 195 24.40 -25.94 -0.11
C GLY A 195 25.28 -24.71 0.10
N VAL A 196 26.54 -24.75 -0.35
CA VAL A 196 27.46 -23.62 -0.26
C VAL A 196 27.39 -22.81 -1.54
N CYS A 197 27.25 -21.49 -1.41
CA CYS A 197 27.26 -20.62 -2.56
C CYS A 197 28.60 -20.68 -3.32
N THR A 198 28.52 -20.79 -4.64
CA THR A 198 29.67 -20.81 -5.56
C THR A 198 30.14 -19.42 -5.98
N LEU A 199 29.31 -18.39 -5.75
CA LEU A 199 29.59 -16.98 -6.01
C LEU A 199 29.17 -16.11 -4.81
N ASP A 200 30.02 -16.12 -3.77
CA ASP A 200 29.89 -15.31 -2.56
C ASP A 200 31.21 -14.53 -2.39
N THR A 201 31.28 -13.35 -3.03
CA THR A 201 32.50 -12.54 -3.09
C THR A 201 32.82 -11.90 -1.74
N ASN A 202 31.78 -11.55 -0.97
CA ASN A 202 31.93 -10.86 0.30
C ASN A 202 31.98 -11.82 1.52
N THR A 203 31.81 -13.13 1.28
CA THR A 203 31.89 -14.22 2.25
C THR A 203 30.86 -14.15 3.39
N ASN A 204 29.69 -13.56 3.12
CA ASN A 204 28.61 -13.43 4.12
C ASN A 204 27.70 -14.67 4.22
N GLY A 205 27.86 -15.65 3.32
CA GLY A 205 27.07 -16.88 3.29
C GLY A 205 25.76 -16.80 2.50
N ILE A 206 25.53 -15.70 1.79
CA ILE A 206 24.45 -15.50 0.82
C ILE A 206 25.12 -15.44 -0.57
N CYS A 207 24.44 -15.93 -1.61
CA CYS A 207 24.98 -15.78 -2.96
C CYS A 207 24.87 -14.33 -3.44
N ASP A 208 25.93 -13.82 -4.08
CA ASP A 208 26.00 -12.44 -4.57
C ASP A 208 24.79 -12.07 -5.46
N LEU A 209 24.22 -13.05 -6.18
CA LEU A 209 23.03 -12.86 -7.03
C LEU A 209 21.70 -12.87 -6.26
N ASP A 210 21.69 -13.44 -5.06
CA ASP A 210 20.55 -13.49 -4.15
C ASP A 210 20.60 -12.36 -3.10
N GLU A 211 21.60 -11.48 -3.19
CA GLU A 211 21.73 -10.23 -2.41
C GLU A 211 20.81 -9.13 -2.95
N THR A 212 19.53 -9.47 -3.09
CA THR A 212 18.49 -8.58 -3.59
C THR A 212 17.76 -7.90 -2.44
N GLY A 213 17.61 -6.59 -2.53
CA GLY A 213 16.86 -5.79 -1.57
C GLY A 213 17.17 -4.31 -1.77
N CYS A 214 16.75 -3.45 -0.84
CA CYS A 214 16.98 -2.03 -1.03
C CYS A 214 18.47 -1.64 -0.96
N THR A 215 18.97 -1.08 -2.06
CA THR A 215 20.38 -0.62 -2.18
C THR A 215 20.54 0.90 -2.07
N ASP A 216 19.45 1.67 -1.92
CA ASP A 216 19.50 3.12 -1.79
C ASP A 216 19.77 3.53 -0.33
N PRO A 217 20.90 4.16 0.00
CA PRO A 217 21.21 4.60 1.37
C PRO A 217 20.24 5.61 1.97
N ALA A 218 19.38 6.24 1.15
CA ALA A 218 18.33 7.13 1.62
C ALA A 218 17.07 6.39 2.08
N ALA A 219 16.89 5.11 1.73
CA ALA A 219 15.73 4.34 2.13
C ALA A 219 15.82 3.82 3.57
N CYS A 220 14.67 3.63 4.19
CA CYS A 220 14.49 3.15 5.56
C CYS A 220 14.87 1.68 5.75
N ASN A 221 14.67 0.85 4.73
CA ASN A 221 15.03 -0.56 4.71
C ASN A 221 16.33 -0.82 3.94
N TYR A 222 17.17 0.21 3.76
CA TYR A 222 18.50 0.06 3.17
C TYR A 222 19.34 -0.97 3.93
N ASP A 223 19.93 -1.91 3.20
CA ASP A 223 20.95 -2.80 3.72
C ASP A 223 22.16 -2.82 2.79
N ALA A 224 23.33 -2.51 3.35
CA ALA A 224 24.60 -2.47 2.62
C ALA A 224 25.09 -3.86 2.16
N SER A 225 24.45 -4.94 2.60
CA SER A 225 24.69 -6.30 2.11
C SER A 225 23.96 -6.61 0.81
N PHE A 226 22.97 -5.81 0.41
CA PHE A 226 22.32 -5.96 -0.89
C PHE A 226 23.14 -5.26 -1.98
N THR A 227 23.32 -5.95 -3.10
CA THR A 227 24.04 -5.42 -4.27
C THR A 227 23.13 -5.25 -5.49
N ILE A 228 21.90 -5.76 -5.41
CA ILE A 228 20.89 -5.68 -6.47
C ILE A 228 19.62 -5.06 -5.89
N ASP A 229 19.20 -3.93 -6.45
CA ASP A 229 17.92 -3.29 -6.10
C ASP A 229 16.75 -4.08 -6.71
N ASP A 230 15.85 -4.54 -5.86
CA ASP A 230 14.61 -5.21 -6.24
C ASP A 230 13.40 -4.26 -6.27
N GLY A 231 13.62 -2.96 -6.03
CA GLY A 231 12.57 -1.96 -5.95
C GLY A 231 11.81 -1.98 -4.63
N SER A 232 12.26 -2.75 -3.63
CA SER A 232 11.67 -2.79 -2.29
C SER A 232 12.02 -1.56 -1.43
N CYS A 233 12.80 -0.60 -1.95
CA CYS A 233 13.19 0.59 -1.19
C CYS A 233 11.99 1.34 -0.63
N ASP A 234 11.87 1.29 0.68
CA ASP A 234 10.86 1.96 1.46
C ASP A 234 11.45 3.26 1.98
N PHE A 235 11.01 4.38 1.43
CA PHE A 235 11.47 5.68 1.86
C PHE A 235 10.64 6.26 3.01
N CYS A 236 9.48 5.69 3.35
CA CYS A 236 8.56 6.33 4.28
C CYS A 236 8.40 5.63 5.63
N SER A 237 8.72 4.35 5.79
CA SER A 237 8.53 3.64 7.08
C SER A 237 9.47 4.05 8.22
N CYS A 238 10.52 4.82 7.94
CA CYS A 238 11.42 5.40 8.95
C CYS A 238 11.01 6.82 9.38
N GLY A 239 10.06 7.43 8.67
CA GLY A 239 9.38 8.65 9.08
C GLY A 239 7.99 8.30 9.63
N GLY A 240 7.67 8.72 10.85
CA GLY A 240 6.26 8.92 11.17
C GLY A 240 5.67 9.93 10.19
N ASN A 241 4.36 9.86 9.95
CA ASN A 241 3.59 10.78 9.10
C ASN A 241 3.56 12.22 9.65
N ASP A 242 4.72 12.82 9.91
CA ASP A 242 4.83 14.12 10.55
C ASP A 242 5.46 15.10 9.57
N VAL A 243 4.58 15.85 8.92
CA VAL A 243 4.90 17.13 8.29
C VAL A 243 5.74 17.95 9.28
N GLY A 244 7.05 18.06 9.06
CA GLY A 244 7.93 18.88 9.88
C GLY A 244 8.30 18.34 11.27
N GLY A 245 8.49 17.02 11.42
CA GLY A 245 9.32 16.38 12.45
C GLY A 245 9.35 17.05 13.83
N LEU A 246 8.19 17.11 14.50
CA LEU A 246 8.10 17.57 15.88
C LEU A 246 8.77 16.57 16.81
N THR A 247 9.86 16.97 17.44
CA THR A 247 10.45 16.22 18.56
C THR A 247 10.00 16.85 19.87
N PHE A 248 9.57 16.04 20.84
CA PHE A 248 9.27 16.53 22.17
C PHE A 248 9.74 15.57 23.27
N THR A 249 9.95 16.12 24.46
CA THR A 249 10.18 15.35 25.69
C THR A 249 9.22 15.81 26.75
N THR A 250 8.79 14.88 27.60
CA THR A 250 7.86 15.11 28.71
C THR A 250 8.34 14.40 29.96
N THR A 251 8.11 14.99 31.14
CA THR A 251 8.33 14.29 32.43
C THR A 251 7.23 13.26 32.74
N HIS A 252 6.12 13.29 32.01
CA HIS A 252 4.98 12.38 32.17
C HIS A 252 4.57 11.81 30.81
N ALA A 253 4.87 10.53 30.58
CA ALA A 253 4.73 9.87 29.27
C ALA A 253 3.29 9.79 28.74
N GLN A 254 2.28 10.03 29.58
CA GLN A 254 0.87 10.01 29.20
C GLN A 254 0.39 11.29 28.51
N TYR A 255 1.21 12.34 28.47
CA TYR A 255 0.87 13.61 27.85
C TYR A 255 1.83 13.93 26.70
N GLY A 256 1.31 14.55 25.64
CA GLY A 256 2.08 14.82 24.41
C GLY A 256 1.86 16.22 23.86
N ILE A 257 2.61 16.58 22.83
CA ILE A 257 2.40 17.81 22.06
C ILE A 257 2.14 17.42 20.61
N GLU A 258 1.23 18.16 19.99
CA GLU A 258 0.92 18.08 18.56
C GLU A 258 1.00 19.49 17.96
N ILE A 259 1.48 19.59 16.71
CA ILE A 259 1.50 20.85 15.97
C ILE A 259 0.80 20.63 14.63
N GLU A 260 -0.19 21.47 14.34
CA GLU A 260 -1.06 21.38 13.17
C GLU A 260 -0.87 22.63 12.30
N PRO A 261 -0.47 22.50 11.01
CA PRO A 261 -0.46 23.64 10.09
C PRO A 261 -1.90 24.01 9.69
N VAL A 262 -2.29 25.26 9.95
CA VAL A 262 -3.64 25.78 9.67
C VAL A 262 -3.70 26.50 8.31
N ALA A 263 -2.62 27.18 7.92
CA ALA A 263 -2.54 27.89 6.65
C ALA A 263 -1.10 28.09 6.21
N THR A 264 -0.81 27.87 4.93
CA THR A 264 0.44 28.28 4.28
C THR A 264 0.17 29.48 3.38
N HIS A 265 0.92 30.54 3.58
CA HIS A 265 0.67 31.83 2.94
C HIS A 265 1.55 32.00 1.71
N SER A 266 0.94 32.04 0.52
CA SER A 266 1.66 32.17 -0.77
C SER A 266 1.57 33.56 -1.40
N SER A 267 0.93 34.51 -0.72
CA SER A 267 0.76 35.89 -1.17
C SER A 267 0.47 36.83 0.00
N GLY A 268 0.44 38.14 -0.27
CA GLY A 268 0.12 39.15 0.75
C GLY A 268 1.28 39.43 1.73
N ALA A 269 0.94 39.99 2.89
CA ALA A 269 1.92 40.36 3.92
C ALA A 269 2.56 39.15 4.62
N LEU A 270 1.89 37.99 4.56
CA LEU A 270 2.32 36.73 5.18
C LEU A 270 3.07 35.81 4.21
N ASN A 271 3.32 36.23 2.97
CA ASN A 271 3.90 35.38 1.93
C ASN A 271 5.20 34.69 2.39
N GLY A 272 5.21 33.35 2.35
CA GLY A 272 6.31 32.49 2.78
C GLY A 272 6.19 31.98 4.22
N MET A 273 5.22 32.48 5.00
CA MET A 273 4.98 32.02 6.37
C MET A 273 3.94 30.88 6.41
N THR A 274 3.98 30.10 7.49
CA THR A 274 2.96 29.12 7.85
C THR A 274 2.38 29.48 9.21
N THR A 275 1.06 29.38 9.35
CA THR A 275 0.35 29.49 10.62
C THR A 275 0.14 28.11 11.20
N TYR A 276 0.61 27.90 12.42
CA TYR A 276 0.49 26.64 13.16
C TYR A 276 -0.41 26.81 14.38
N ARG A 277 -1.16 25.77 14.74
CA ARG A 277 -1.82 25.61 16.04
C ARG A 277 -1.12 24.51 16.82
N LEU A 278 -0.81 24.80 18.08
CA LEU A 278 -0.10 23.89 18.96
C LEU A 278 -1.04 23.38 20.06
N TYR A 279 -1.08 22.06 20.21
CA TYR A 279 -2.00 21.35 21.08
C TYR A 279 -1.24 20.52 22.11
N LEU A 280 -1.82 20.44 23.32
CA LEU A 280 -1.42 19.49 24.35
C LEU A 280 -2.35 18.28 24.28
N ASN A 281 -1.77 17.09 24.13
CA ASN A 281 -2.50 15.83 24.13
C ASN A 281 -2.68 15.34 25.57
N MET A 282 -3.94 15.11 25.95
CA MET A 282 -4.36 14.77 27.30
C MET A 282 -4.56 13.26 27.45
N GLU A 283 -4.39 12.74 28.68
CA GLU A 283 -4.62 11.31 28.95
C GLU A 283 -6.12 10.99 28.96
N PHE A 284 -6.93 11.89 29.53
CA PHE A 284 -8.38 11.75 29.60
C PHE A 284 -9.10 13.01 29.12
N ALA A 285 -10.30 12.82 28.56
CA ALA A 285 -11.14 13.91 28.04
C ALA A 285 -11.64 14.88 29.14
N ASP A 286 -11.63 14.45 30.40
CA ASP A 286 -12.00 15.26 31.56
C ASP A 286 -10.79 15.82 32.34
N ASP A 287 -9.57 15.67 31.80
CA ASP A 287 -8.41 16.39 32.32
C ASP A 287 -8.55 17.90 32.08
N GLN A 288 -8.05 18.69 33.04
CA GLN A 288 -8.11 20.16 32.97
C GLN A 288 -6.73 20.80 33.05
N VAL A 289 -6.37 21.58 32.04
CA VAL A 289 -5.18 22.42 31.99
C VAL A 289 -5.48 23.79 32.58
N THR A 290 -4.60 24.30 33.45
CA THR A 290 -4.82 25.60 34.10
C THR A 290 -3.70 26.61 33.96
N SER A 291 -2.47 26.19 33.66
CA SER A 291 -1.37 27.15 33.49
C SER A 291 -0.21 26.59 32.70
N PHE A 292 0.51 27.48 32.03
CA PHE A 292 1.81 27.26 31.41
C PHE A 292 2.78 28.23 32.07
N THR A 293 3.86 27.72 32.64
CA THR A 293 4.79 28.48 33.49
C THR A 293 6.23 28.05 33.29
N GLY A 294 7.18 28.84 33.79
CA GLY A 294 8.59 28.46 33.85
C GLY A 294 9.41 29.42 34.71
N ASN A 295 10.62 29.01 35.07
CA ASN A 295 11.54 29.67 36.01
C ASN A 295 13.01 29.27 35.75
N ASP A 296 13.91 29.50 36.71
CA ASP A 296 15.34 29.17 36.64
C ASP A 296 15.68 27.67 36.76
N ILE A 297 14.71 26.82 37.07
CA ILE A 297 14.83 25.36 37.09
C ILE A 297 14.39 24.78 35.75
N PHE A 298 13.22 25.18 35.27
CA PHE A 298 12.69 24.79 33.97
C PHE A 298 12.16 26.03 33.23
N PRO A 299 12.83 26.47 32.16
CA PRO A 299 12.51 27.74 31.53
C PRO A 299 11.19 27.70 30.77
N LEU A 300 10.48 28.83 30.76
CA LEU A 300 9.37 29.06 29.84
C LEU A 300 9.91 29.74 28.59
N SER A 301 9.78 29.12 27.43
CA SER A 301 10.21 29.68 26.16
C SER A 301 9.30 29.28 25.00
N LEU A 302 9.12 30.20 24.07
CA LEU A 302 8.63 29.95 22.72
C LEU A 302 9.53 30.72 21.77
N ASN A 303 10.10 30.00 20.82
CA ASN A 303 11.11 30.50 19.90
C ASN A 303 10.79 30.06 18.48
N THR A 304 11.13 30.90 17.52
CA THR A 304 11.27 30.56 16.11
C THR A 304 12.69 30.84 15.64
N THR A 305 13.15 30.19 14.58
CA THR A 305 14.42 30.50 13.92
C THR A 305 14.41 31.85 13.18
N SER A 306 13.23 32.44 12.97
CA SER A 306 13.04 33.77 12.39
C SER A 306 12.34 34.75 13.36
N SER A 307 11.10 35.13 13.07
CA SER A 307 10.25 36.02 13.88
C SER A 307 8.80 35.57 13.82
N PHE A 308 8.05 35.86 14.87
CA PHE A 308 6.60 35.66 14.88
C PHE A 308 5.90 36.83 14.20
N PHE A 309 4.91 36.53 13.38
CA PHE A 309 4.00 37.55 12.87
C PHE A 309 3.08 38.03 13.99
N GLN A 310 3.01 39.36 14.15
CA GLN A 310 2.12 40.04 15.08
C GLN A 310 1.37 41.17 14.39
N GLU A 311 0.05 41.21 14.54
CA GLU A 311 -0.81 42.26 14.00
C GLU A 311 -0.79 43.48 14.94
N THR A 312 -0.62 44.67 14.35
CA THR A 312 -0.26 45.88 15.11
C THR A 312 -1.44 46.72 15.62
N ILE A 313 -2.67 46.43 15.19
CA ILE A 313 -3.87 47.25 15.45
C ILE A 313 -4.80 46.57 16.44
N PHE A 314 -5.21 45.32 16.14
CA PHE A 314 -6.14 44.52 16.94
C PHE A 314 -5.53 43.22 17.45
N GLY A 315 -4.26 42.95 17.15
CA GLY A 315 -3.53 41.82 17.70
C GLY A 315 -3.34 41.89 19.21
N GLY A 316 -2.80 40.81 19.76
CA GLY A 316 -2.51 40.72 21.18
C GLY A 316 -1.92 39.38 21.59
N VAL A 317 -1.27 39.35 22.76
CA VAL A 317 -0.65 38.15 23.36
C VAL A 317 -1.62 36.97 23.47
N THR A 318 -2.91 37.27 23.49
CA THR A 318 -4.01 36.33 23.66
C THR A 318 -5.06 36.59 22.58
N PRO A 319 -5.86 35.59 22.18
CA PRO A 319 -6.87 35.75 21.14
C PRO A 319 -8.10 36.59 21.57
N SER A 320 -8.04 37.27 22.73
CA SER A 320 -9.18 37.99 23.32
C SER A 320 -9.69 39.18 22.50
N ASN A 321 -8.90 39.66 21.53
CA ASN A 321 -9.29 40.74 20.61
C ASN A 321 -9.81 40.22 19.25
N ILE A 322 -9.71 38.91 18.98
CA ILE A 322 -10.02 38.30 17.69
C ILE A 322 -11.54 38.07 17.56
N SER A 323 -12.28 39.13 17.25
CA SER A 323 -13.73 39.06 17.04
C SER A 323 -14.09 39.00 15.55
N SER A 324 -15.24 38.41 15.20
CA SER A 324 -15.74 38.40 13.80
C SER A 324 -15.84 39.81 13.21
N ALA A 325 -16.13 40.81 14.05
CA ALA A 325 -16.14 42.21 13.63
C ALA A 325 -14.72 42.70 13.26
N ALA A 326 -13.71 42.39 14.07
CA ALA A 326 -12.32 42.78 13.79
C ALA A 326 -11.78 42.10 12.52
N LEU A 327 -12.05 40.80 12.34
CA LEU A 327 -11.65 40.03 11.16
C LEU A 327 -12.21 40.60 9.85
N SER A 328 -13.40 41.20 9.88
CA SER A 328 -14.01 41.83 8.69
C SER A 328 -13.26 43.08 8.20
N PHE A 329 -12.47 43.72 9.08
CA PHE A 329 -11.66 44.89 8.74
C PHE A 329 -10.20 44.54 8.52
N ILE A 330 -9.68 43.55 9.24
CA ILE A 330 -8.29 43.09 9.17
C ILE A 330 -8.29 41.56 9.05
N PRO A 331 -8.35 41.01 7.82
CA PRO A 331 -8.34 39.56 7.62
C PRO A 331 -7.08 38.88 8.17
N ASP A 332 -5.93 39.54 8.04
CA ASP A 332 -4.63 39.01 8.51
C ASP A 332 -4.58 38.79 10.04
N LEU A 333 -5.47 39.44 10.81
CA LEU A 333 -5.62 39.21 12.26
C LEU A 333 -5.97 37.76 12.59
N ALA A 334 -6.59 37.01 11.66
CA ALA A 334 -6.87 35.59 11.85
C ALA A 334 -5.58 34.77 12.06
N PHE A 335 -4.44 35.27 11.57
CA PHE A 335 -3.15 34.60 11.58
C PHE A 335 -2.18 35.23 12.59
N ASP A 336 -2.66 36.09 13.50
CA ASP A 336 -1.88 36.66 14.59
C ASP A 336 -1.27 35.57 15.49
N SER A 337 -0.12 35.83 16.11
CA SER A 337 0.54 34.87 16.99
C SER A 337 0.18 35.11 18.45
N TRP A 338 -0.41 34.12 19.12
CA TRP A 338 -0.93 34.27 20.48
C TRP A 338 -0.82 32.99 21.29
N VAL A 339 -0.85 33.13 22.62
CA VAL A 339 -0.94 32.03 23.58
C VAL A 339 -2.33 31.96 24.20
N THR A 340 -2.76 30.76 24.59
CA THR A 340 -4.10 30.51 25.11
C THR A 340 -4.14 29.33 26.07
N ILE A 341 -5.32 29.05 26.60
CA ILE A 341 -5.71 27.74 27.13
C ILE A 341 -7.12 27.46 26.58
N GLY A 342 -7.19 26.63 25.54
CA GLY A 342 -8.42 26.15 24.89
C GLY A 342 -9.32 27.20 24.25
N LEU A 343 -8.81 28.39 23.91
CA LEU A 343 -9.57 29.42 23.18
C LEU A 343 -8.85 29.84 21.90
N ASP A 344 -9.58 30.02 20.80
CA ASP A 344 -9.11 30.64 19.56
C ASP A 344 -9.75 32.02 19.29
N GLY A 345 -10.41 32.57 20.31
CA GLY A 345 -11.05 33.88 20.29
C GLY A 345 -11.37 34.40 21.69
N PRO A 346 -12.21 35.44 21.81
CA PRO A 346 -12.68 35.98 23.09
C PRO A 346 -13.50 34.96 23.86
N ALA A 347 -13.25 34.82 25.17
CA ALA A 347 -13.98 33.91 26.03
C ALA A 347 -15.51 34.13 26.02
N GLY A 348 -16.25 33.04 25.82
CA GLY A 348 -17.70 32.97 25.88
C GLY A 348 -18.25 32.69 27.28
N SER A 349 -19.48 32.17 27.33
CA SER A 349 -20.15 31.84 28.59
C SER A 349 -19.60 30.56 29.22
N GLY A 350 -18.98 30.66 30.39
CA GLY A 350 -18.38 29.52 31.11
C GLY A 350 -16.88 29.38 30.89
N GLU A 351 -16.30 30.24 30.04
CA GLU A 351 -14.89 30.29 29.70
C GLU A 351 -14.21 31.50 30.35
N SER A 352 -12.87 31.53 30.34
CA SER A 352 -12.08 32.67 30.76
C SER A 352 -10.90 32.90 29.84
N ASN A 353 -10.68 34.17 29.47
CA ASN A 353 -9.42 34.60 28.86
C ASN A 353 -8.27 34.29 29.84
N VAL A 354 -7.09 34.02 29.29
CA VAL A 354 -5.90 33.77 30.10
C VAL A 354 -5.43 35.03 30.82
N GLY A 355 -5.05 34.89 32.08
CA GLY A 355 -4.33 35.89 32.85
C GLY A 355 -2.82 35.74 32.64
N LEU A 356 -2.11 36.86 32.49
CA LEU A 356 -0.66 36.87 32.32
C LEU A 356 0.03 37.13 33.67
N LEU A 357 1.03 36.31 33.99
CA LEU A 357 1.93 36.58 35.10
C LEU A 357 2.92 37.69 34.72
N PRO A 358 3.39 38.51 35.69
CA PRO A 358 4.32 39.60 35.40
C PRO A 358 5.62 39.10 34.74
N GLY A 359 6.13 39.84 33.76
CA GLY A 359 7.38 39.56 33.05
C GLY A 359 7.52 40.40 31.78
N THR A 360 8.70 40.41 31.16
CA THR A 360 8.92 41.08 29.85
C THR A 360 8.55 40.22 28.66
N TRP A 361 8.41 38.91 28.86
CA TRP A 361 8.16 37.93 27.79
C TRP A 361 6.95 38.31 26.92
N ALA A 362 5.88 38.84 27.53
CA ALA A 362 4.69 39.24 26.80
C ALA A 362 4.99 40.40 25.84
N SER A 363 5.78 41.41 26.24
CA SER A 363 6.16 42.50 25.34
C SER A 363 7.16 42.09 24.28
N ASP A 364 8.04 41.13 24.60
CA ASP A 364 9.01 40.59 23.64
C ASP A 364 8.24 39.81 22.55
N PHE A 365 7.30 38.95 22.96
CA PHE A 365 6.45 38.19 22.05
C PHE A 365 5.58 39.07 21.14
N GLU A 366 4.95 40.13 21.67
CA GLU A 366 4.18 41.11 20.87
C GLU A 366 5.05 41.91 19.89
N SER A 367 6.36 41.96 20.10
CA SER A 367 7.29 42.60 19.17
C SER A 367 7.69 41.67 18.02
N GLY A 368 7.18 40.42 18.01
CA GLY A 368 7.55 39.37 17.07
C GLY A 368 8.82 38.61 17.46
N ASP A 369 9.37 38.88 18.64
CA ASP A 369 10.61 38.28 19.11
C ASP A 369 10.37 36.96 19.84
N ASN A 370 11.42 36.15 19.90
CA ASN A 370 11.51 35.00 20.79
C ASN A 370 11.53 35.45 22.25
N PHE A 371 10.99 34.62 23.16
CA PHE A 371 11.10 34.89 24.58
C PHE A 371 11.59 33.69 25.38
N THR A 372 12.28 33.97 26.49
CA THR A 372 12.71 32.96 27.45
C THR A 372 12.69 33.54 28.87
N VAL A 373 11.93 32.91 29.75
CA VAL A 373 11.87 33.21 31.18
C VAL A 373 12.67 32.14 31.91
N ASN A 374 13.83 32.53 32.45
CA ASN A 374 14.80 31.64 33.11
C ASN A 374 15.39 32.34 34.35
N ASP A 375 14.50 32.83 35.22
CA ASP A 375 14.86 33.49 36.48
C ASP A 375 14.09 32.88 37.67
N GLY A 376 14.57 33.16 38.88
CA GLY A 376 14.00 32.60 40.11
C GLY A 376 12.63 33.15 40.50
N VAL A 377 12.07 34.12 39.76
CA VAL A 377 10.69 34.58 39.95
C VAL A 377 9.74 33.76 39.09
N GLY A 378 10.14 33.50 37.85
CA GLY A 378 9.32 32.81 36.86
C GLY A 378 8.17 33.66 36.33
N SER A 379 7.50 33.14 35.30
CA SER A 379 6.32 33.79 34.69
C SER A 379 5.53 32.77 33.87
N GLY A 380 4.51 33.24 33.15
CA GLY A 380 3.63 32.42 32.33
C GLY A 380 2.22 32.97 32.21
N TRP A 381 1.28 32.11 31.82
CA TRP A 381 -0.13 32.43 31.73
C TRP A 381 -0.99 31.34 32.39
N TYR A 382 -2.18 31.73 32.84
CA TYR A 382 -3.06 30.86 33.60
C TYR A 382 -4.54 31.17 33.41
N ILE A 383 -5.38 30.19 33.69
CA ILE A 383 -6.82 30.34 33.96
C ILE A 383 -7.14 29.85 35.37
N LEU A 384 -8.27 30.29 35.90
CA LEU A 384 -8.75 29.73 37.16
C LEU A 384 -9.37 28.34 36.91
N PRO A 385 -9.28 27.40 37.87
CA PRO A 385 -9.93 26.10 37.74
C PRO A 385 -11.44 26.20 37.53
N ASN A 386 -12.05 25.15 36.95
CA ASN A 386 -13.48 25.04 36.66
C ASN A 386 -14.02 25.99 35.56
N VAL A 387 -13.16 26.41 34.63
CA VAL A 387 -13.61 27.04 33.38
C VAL A 387 -13.55 26.02 32.24
N SER A 388 -14.52 26.06 31.33
CA SER A 388 -14.70 24.99 30.34
C SER A 388 -13.56 24.90 29.33
N ASN A 389 -12.94 26.02 28.98
CA ASN A 389 -11.81 26.07 28.04
C ASN A 389 -10.50 25.47 28.57
N GLY A 390 -10.45 25.08 29.85
CA GLY A 390 -9.33 24.30 30.36
C GLY A 390 -9.44 22.80 30.07
N ASN A 391 -10.62 22.30 29.70
CA ASN A 391 -10.85 20.89 29.46
C ASN A 391 -10.41 20.49 28.06
N ALA A 392 -10.06 19.21 27.88
CA ALA A 392 -9.75 18.66 26.57
C ALA A 392 -10.96 18.73 25.62
N ASP A 393 -10.69 18.95 24.34
CA ASP A 393 -11.69 18.91 23.27
C ASP A 393 -12.14 17.47 22.94
N GLU A 394 -13.00 17.32 21.92
CA GLU A 394 -13.50 16.01 21.48
C GLU A 394 -12.39 15.04 21.02
N ASN A 395 -11.23 15.58 20.64
CA ASN A 395 -10.05 14.82 20.23
C ASN A 395 -9.05 14.61 21.38
N GLN A 396 -9.43 14.94 22.62
CA GLN A 396 -8.58 14.89 23.81
C GLN A 396 -7.38 15.85 23.74
N ARG A 397 -7.55 17.01 23.09
CA ARG A 397 -6.51 18.02 22.93
C ARG A 397 -6.87 19.33 23.62
N VAL A 398 -5.87 20.09 24.08
CA VAL A 398 -6.05 21.47 24.55
C VAL A 398 -5.15 22.39 23.74
N LEU A 399 -5.77 23.32 23.00
CA LEU A 399 -5.05 24.37 22.26
C LEU A 399 -4.31 25.26 23.24
N PHE A 400 -3.03 25.54 23.01
CA PHE A 400 -2.25 26.43 23.87
C PHE A 400 -1.54 27.56 23.13
N SER A 401 -1.41 27.48 21.80
CA SER A 401 -0.82 28.56 21.02
C SER A 401 -1.25 28.51 19.56
N GLN A 402 -1.32 29.68 18.92
CA GLN A 402 -1.22 29.83 17.47
C GLN A 402 0.04 30.64 17.16
N LEU A 403 0.85 30.19 16.19
CA LEU A 403 2.11 30.82 15.84
C LEU A 403 2.24 30.92 14.32
N THR A 404 2.48 32.12 13.80
CA THR A 404 2.71 32.35 12.37
C THR A 404 4.16 32.76 12.15
N THR A 405 4.91 31.98 11.38
CA THR A 405 6.34 32.19 11.15
C THR A 405 6.80 31.47 9.87
N ASP A 406 7.91 31.90 9.29
CA ASP A 406 8.61 31.24 8.17
C ASP A 406 9.82 30.40 8.65
N GLY A 407 9.95 30.20 9.96
CA GLY A 407 11.01 29.41 10.58
C GLY A 407 10.51 28.29 11.50
N ASP A 408 11.42 27.40 11.91
CA ASP A 408 11.12 26.29 12.83
C ASP A 408 10.77 26.79 14.25
N ILE A 409 9.74 26.19 14.85
CA ILE A 409 9.27 26.52 16.21
C ILE A 409 9.90 25.58 17.25
N SER A 410 10.34 26.13 18.37
CA SER A 410 10.78 25.36 19.54
C SER A 410 10.36 26.03 20.83
N GLY A 411 10.32 25.28 21.93
CA GLY A 411 9.95 25.85 23.21
C GLY A 411 10.09 24.89 24.37
N SER A 412 9.86 25.44 25.55
CA SER A 412 9.85 24.71 26.81
C SER A 412 8.86 25.35 27.77
N PHE A 413 8.14 24.55 28.54
CA PHE A 413 7.24 25.04 29.59
C PHE A 413 6.88 23.95 30.60
N THR A 414 6.52 24.36 31.81
CA THR A 414 5.83 23.52 32.80
C THR A 414 4.34 23.79 32.72
N VAL A 415 3.54 22.75 32.44
CA VAL A 415 2.08 22.81 32.45
C VAL A 415 1.50 22.25 33.76
N GLN A 416 0.43 22.87 34.23
CA GLN A 416 -0.39 22.35 35.34
C GLN A 416 -1.61 21.63 34.78
N ILE A 417 -1.74 20.35 35.12
CA ILE A 417 -2.86 19.49 34.71
C ILE A 417 -3.53 18.93 35.96
N PHE A 418 -4.85 19.04 36.06
CA PHE A 418 -5.68 18.36 37.04
C PHE A 418 -6.34 17.14 36.38
N PRO A 419 -5.86 15.91 36.66
CA PRO A 419 -6.45 14.72 36.08
C PRO A 419 -7.92 14.58 36.49
N HIS A 420 -8.80 14.27 35.54
CA HIS A 420 -10.26 14.20 35.75
C HIS A 420 -10.87 15.47 36.41
N GLY A 421 -10.22 16.63 36.28
CA GLY A 421 -10.63 17.88 36.91
C GLY A 421 -10.55 17.86 38.45
N ASP A 422 -9.88 16.87 39.05
CA ASP A 422 -9.71 16.78 40.49
C ASP A 422 -8.73 17.84 41.00
N SER A 423 -9.26 18.95 41.51
CA SER A 423 -8.48 20.05 42.10
C SER A 423 -7.51 19.67 43.23
N THR A 424 -7.54 18.42 43.72
CA THR A 424 -6.60 17.91 44.75
C THR A 424 -5.43 17.12 44.18
N SER A 425 -5.54 16.64 42.94
CA SER A 425 -4.50 15.92 42.22
C SER A 425 -3.93 16.82 41.13
N ASP A 426 -2.71 17.32 41.30
CA ASP A 426 -2.06 18.24 40.36
C ASP A 426 -0.77 17.60 39.81
N ASN A 427 -0.73 17.43 38.49
CA ASN A 427 0.44 17.03 37.74
C ASN A 427 1.14 18.28 37.16
N ARG A 428 2.40 18.46 37.54
CA ARG A 428 3.31 19.45 36.95
C ARG A 428 4.17 18.76 35.92
N VAL A 429 3.88 19.02 34.65
CA VAL A 429 4.49 18.32 33.53
C VAL A 429 5.41 19.29 32.79
N ASP A 430 6.68 18.91 32.67
CA ASP A 430 7.67 19.71 31.97
C ASP A 430 7.76 19.20 30.53
N PHE A 431 7.61 20.11 29.58
CA PHE A 431 7.71 19.84 28.16
C PHE A 431 8.87 20.62 27.54
N THR A 432 9.62 19.96 26.66
CA THR A 432 10.48 20.63 25.68
C THR A 432 10.09 20.11 24.31
N PHE A 433 9.99 20.99 23.32
CA PHE A 433 9.70 20.62 21.95
C PHE A 433 10.53 21.42 20.95
N SER A 434 10.79 20.83 19.80
CA SER A 434 11.43 21.48 18.66
C SER A 434 10.93 20.85 17.38
N MET A 435 10.47 21.69 16.46
CA MET A 435 10.49 21.38 15.05
C MET A 435 11.96 21.29 14.65
N GLU A 436 12.36 20.14 14.10
CA GLU A 436 13.63 20.07 13.39
C GLU A 436 13.32 20.09 11.89
N SER A 437 13.74 21.15 11.18
CA SER A 437 13.96 21.12 9.72
C SER A 437 15.16 20.20 9.37
N GLY A 438 15.23 19.01 9.97
CA GLY A 438 16.35 18.09 9.87
C GLY A 438 16.15 16.74 10.57
N ALA A 439 14.96 16.44 11.12
CA ALA A 439 14.67 15.09 11.60
C ALA A 439 14.70 14.11 10.42
N THR A 440 15.49 13.06 10.57
CA THR A 440 15.83 12.03 9.59
C THR A 440 14.65 11.09 9.28
N GLY A 441 13.50 11.64 8.88
CA GLY A 441 12.52 10.95 8.07
C GLY A 441 12.64 11.51 6.65
N ASN A 442 12.59 10.66 5.62
CA ASN A 442 12.47 11.20 4.27
C ASN A 442 11.19 12.04 4.20
N ALA A 443 11.22 13.16 3.49
CA ALA A 443 10.06 14.02 3.35
C ALA A 443 8.96 13.24 2.61
N CYS A 444 8.03 12.66 3.38
CA CYS A 444 6.98 11.77 2.91
C CYS A 444 5.63 12.45 3.05
N GLY A 445 4.81 12.29 2.02
CA GLY A 445 3.51 12.93 1.89
C GLY A 445 3.01 12.77 0.46
N CYS A 446 1.81 13.25 0.16
CA CYS A 446 1.30 13.11 -1.19
C CYS A 446 2.09 13.96 -2.19
N THR A 447 2.78 13.31 -3.14
CA THR A 447 3.55 14.00 -4.18
C THR A 447 2.74 14.37 -5.43
N ALA A 448 1.48 13.89 -5.51
CA ALA A 448 0.61 14.15 -6.64
C ALA A 448 0.03 15.57 -6.58
N ILE A 449 0.49 16.46 -7.46
CA ILE A 449 0.06 17.88 -7.51
C ILE A 449 -1.46 18.11 -7.69
N VAL A 450 -2.19 17.09 -8.13
CA VAL A 450 -3.65 17.14 -8.32
C VAL A 450 -4.43 16.56 -7.13
N ALA A 451 -3.75 16.06 -6.12
CA ALA A 451 -4.39 15.57 -4.90
C ALA A 451 -4.80 16.74 -4.00
N CYS A 452 -5.90 16.53 -3.28
CA CYS A 452 -6.43 17.46 -2.29
C CYS A 452 -5.50 17.65 -1.09
N ASN A 453 -4.69 16.65 -0.76
CA ASN A 453 -3.68 16.69 0.30
C ASN A 453 -2.24 16.75 -0.24
N TYR A 454 -2.04 17.31 -1.45
CA TYR A 454 -0.70 17.49 -2.02
C TYR A 454 0.24 18.22 -1.05
N ASP A 455 1.38 17.61 -0.76
CA ASP A 455 2.45 18.20 0.05
C ASP A 455 3.62 18.65 -0.85
N PRO A 456 3.85 19.97 -1.00
CA PRO A 456 4.95 20.49 -1.81
C PRO A 456 6.34 20.23 -1.19
N LEU A 457 6.41 19.79 0.06
CA LEU A 457 7.65 19.42 0.74
C LEU A 457 7.94 17.92 0.63
N ALA A 458 6.96 17.09 0.25
CA ALA A 458 7.16 15.66 0.04
C ALA A 458 8.07 15.39 -1.16
N GLN A 459 9.14 14.62 -0.92
CA GLN A 459 10.01 14.05 -1.95
C GLN A 459 9.59 12.63 -2.36
N TYR A 460 8.95 11.90 -1.45
CA TYR A 460 8.51 10.53 -1.64
C TYR A 460 7.02 10.41 -1.32
N ASP A 461 6.30 9.63 -2.13
CA ASP A 461 4.87 9.38 -1.94
C ASP A 461 4.68 8.35 -0.84
N ASP A 462 3.88 8.68 0.17
CA ASP A 462 3.51 7.78 1.27
C ASP A 462 2.20 7.00 0.98
N GLY A 463 1.64 7.16 -0.22
CA GLY A 463 0.40 6.52 -0.63
C GLY A 463 -0.85 7.14 -0.01
N THR A 464 -0.73 8.26 0.70
CA THR A 464 -1.86 8.94 1.34
C THR A 464 -2.60 9.90 0.41
N CYS A 465 -2.18 10.03 -0.86
CA CYS A 465 -2.83 10.92 -1.82
C CYS A 465 -4.35 10.73 -1.89
N GLU A 466 -5.06 11.81 -1.62
CA GLU A 466 -6.52 11.91 -1.58
C GLU A 466 -6.98 12.84 -2.71
N PHE A 467 -8.01 12.47 -3.45
CA PHE A 467 -8.40 13.17 -4.68
C PHE A 467 -9.84 13.70 -4.69
N VAL A 468 -10.58 13.55 -3.59
CA VAL A 468 -12.04 13.71 -3.56
C VAL A 468 -12.49 14.68 -2.47
N SER A 469 -11.76 14.81 -1.36
CA SER A 469 -12.16 15.60 -0.18
C SER A 469 -12.25 17.10 -0.46
N CYS A 470 -11.49 17.59 -1.42
CA CYS A 470 -11.53 18.97 -1.89
C CYS A 470 -12.49 19.20 -3.06
N LEU A 471 -13.14 18.15 -3.57
CA LEU A 471 -14.14 18.26 -4.63
C LEU A 471 -15.51 18.49 -4.01
N VAL A 472 -16.25 19.47 -4.53
CA VAL A 472 -17.62 19.75 -4.11
C VAL A 472 -18.60 19.02 -5.04
N PHE A 473 -19.37 18.10 -4.47
CA PHE A 473 -20.43 17.35 -5.18
C PHE A 473 -21.80 17.96 -4.86
N ALA A 474 -22.43 18.58 -5.86
CA ALA A 474 -23.78 19.15 -5.78
C ALA A 474 -24.31 19.46 -7.18
N CYS A 475 -25.53 20.00 -7.30
CA CYS A 475 -26.11 20.30 -8.61
C CYS A 475 -25.34 21.39 -9.37
N THR A 476 -24.85 21.07 -10.57
CA THR A 476 -24.10 22.00 -11.44
C THR A 476 -24.95 22.70 -12.51
N ASP A 477 -26.23 22.33 -12.65
CA ASP A 477 -27.13 22.93 -13.64
C ASP A 477 -27.69 24.28 -13.14
N ALA A 478 -27.28 25.38 -13.77
CA ALA A 478 -27.71 26.74 -13.42
C ALA A 478 -29.23 27.00 -13.58
N THR A 479 -29.99 26.08 -14.16
CA THR A 479 -31.45 26.14 -14.30
C THR A 479 -32.21 25.35 -13.23
N ALA A 480 -31.50 24.59 -12.39
CA ALA A 480 -32.06 23.86 -11.27
C ALA A 480 -32.29 24.76 -10.04
N CYS A 481 -33.27 24.40 -9.22
CA CYS A 481 -33.64 25.12 -8.00
C CYS A 481 -32.60 25.03 -6.88
N ASN A 482 -31.77 23.98 -6.89
CA ASN A 482 -30.69 23.74 -5.93
C ASN A 482 -29.30 23.83 -6.57
N TYR A 483 -29.16 24.62 -7.64
CA TYR A 483 -27.87 24.91 -8.24
C TYR A 483 -26.86 25.43 -7.20
N ASP A 484 -25.69 24.82 -7.15
CA ASP A 484 -24.57 25.27 -6.33
C ASP A 484 -23.42 25.76 -7.22
N PRO A 485 -23.10 27.07 -7.21
CA PRO A 485 -22.01 27.61 -8.02
C PRO A 485 -20.61 27.19 -7.56
N LEU A 486 -20.50 26.55 -6.39
CA LEU A 486 -19.24 25.99 -5.87
C LEU A 486 -19.07 24.50 -6.21
N ALA A 487 -20.07 23.84 -6.81
CA ALA A 487 -19.99 22.45 -7.20
C ALA A 487 -19.00 22.22 -8.34
N ASP A 488 -18.05 21.30 -8.16
CA ASP A 488 -17.13 20.84 -9.19
C ASP A 488 -17.77 19.74 -10.06
N TYR A 489 -18.64 18.92 -9.45
CA TYR A 489 -19.27 17.77 -10.10
C TYR A 489 -20.73 17.62 -9.71
N ASP A 490 -21.56 17.27 -10.70
CA ASP A 490 -22.98 16.94 -10.49
C ASP A 490 -23.11 15.60 -9.77
N ASP A 491 -23.77 15.62 -8.61
CA ASP A 491 -24.09 14.43 -7.82
C ASP A 491 -25.46 13.82 -8.18
N GLY A 492 -26.16 14.40 -9.16
CA GLY A 492 -27.50 14.01 -9.58
C GLY A 492 -28.59 14.54 -8.66
N SER A 493 -28.28 15.47 -7.74
CA SER A 493 -29.26 16.07 -6.83
C SER A 493 -30.12 17.17 -7.47
N CYS A 494 -29.88 17.55 -8.74
CA CYS A 494 -30.60 18.65 -9.39
C CYS A 494 -32.13 18.47 -9.35
N THR A 495 -32.81 19.47 -8.80
CA THR A 495 -34.26 19.60 -8.74
C THR A 495 -34.70 20.76 -9.62
N TYR A 496 -35.80 20.58 -10.35
CA TYR A 496 -36.28 21.57 -11.31
C TYR A 496 -37.66 22.07 -10.91
N PRO A 497 -38.00 23.33 -11.26
CA PRO A 497 -39.34 23.82 -11.04
C PRO A 497 -40.33 22.96 -11.82
N ASN A 498 -41.56 22.84 -11.32
CA ASN A 498 -42.63 22.09 -11.98
C ASN A 498 -43.61 23.09 -12.62
N PRO A 499 -43.49 23.39 -13.94
CA PRO A 499 -44.36 24.37 -14.57
C PRO A 499 -45.85 24.03 -14.39
N PRO A 500 -46.71 25.04 -14.13
CA PRO A 500 -46.47 26.49 -14.18
C PRO A 500 -45.87 27.13 -12.91
N TYR A 501 -45.39 26.35 -11.95
CA TYR A 501 -44.79 26.84 -10.71
C TYR A 501 -43.27 27.06 -10.85
N ASP A 502 -42.73 28.01 -10.09
CA ASP A 502 -41.30 28.25 -9.95
C ASP A 502 -40.66 27.35 -8.86
N CYS A 503 -39.41 27.65 -8.50
CA CYS A 503 -38.63 26.88 -7.54
C CYS A 503 -39.09 27.02 -6.08
N ASP A 504 -39.79 28.11 -5.76
CA ASP A 504 -40.37 28.32 -4.44
C ASP A 504 -41.80 27.76 -4.36
N GLY A 505 -42.29 27.15 -5.46
CA GLY A 505 -43.65 26.65 -5.60
C GLY A 505 -44.67 27.76 -5.86
N SER A 506 -44.22 28.98 -6.14
CA SER A 506 -45.07 30.10 -6.49
C SER A 506 -45.50 30.03 -7.95
N CYS A 507 -46.69 30.52 -8.25
CA CYS A 507 -47.13 30.57 -9.63
C CYS A 507 -46.34 31.61 -10.44
N ILE A 508 -45.89 31.25 -11.64
CA ILE A 508 -45.18 32.18 -12.54
C ILE A 508 -46.14 33.19 -13.18
N ASN A 509 -47.37 32.75 -13.50
CA ASN A 509 -48.41 33.58 -14.10
C ASN A 509 -49.64 33.58 -13.17
N ASP A 510 -49.74 34.62 -12.35
CA ASP A 510 -50.88 34.89 -11.47
C ASP A 510 -51.26 36.37 -11.63
N SER A 511 -52.25 36.62 -12.48
CA SER A 511 -52.64 37.97 -12.90
C SER A 511 -53.45 38.72 -11.84
N ASP A 512 -54.16 38.03 -10.95
CA ASP A 512 -55.05 38.63 -9.96
C ASP A 512 -54.58 38.45 -8.50
N GLY A 513 -53.56 37.63 -8.27
CA GLY A 513 -52.81 37.50 -7.02
C GLY A 513 -53.48 36.59 -5.99
N ASP A 514 -54.26 35.60 -6.43
CA ASP A 514 -55.00 34.69 -5.55
C ASP A 514 -54.28 33.36 -5.25
N ASP A 515 -53.02 33.23 -5.67
CA ASP A 515 -52.14 32.05 -5.59
C ASP A 515 -52.60 30.86 -6.46
N ILE A 516 -53.54 31.07 -7.38
CA ILE A 516 -53.92 30.11 -8.43
C ILE A 516 -53.33 30.58 -9.76
N CYS A 517 -52.66 29.68 -10.47
CA CYS A 517 -52.08 30.02 -11.76
C CYS A 517 -53.13 30.29 -12.83
N ASP A 518 -52.90 31.32 -13.66
CA ASP A 518 -53.71 31.67 -14.83
C ASP A 518 -54.05 30.44 -15.70
N GLU A 519 -53.10 29.51 -15.88
CA GLU A 519 -53.31 28.28 -16.66
C GLU A 519 -54.30 27.28 -16.04
N TYR A 520 -54.55 27.40 -14.74
CA TYR A 520 -55.47 26.57 -13.96
C TYR A 520 -56.73 27.33 -13.50
N GLU A 521 -56.86 28.59 -13.89
CA GLU A 521 -58.02 29.38 -13.56
C GLU A 521 -59.30 28.88 -14.26
N ILE A 522 -60.42 28.99 -13.56
CA ILE A 522 -61.75 28.70 -14.07
C ILE A 522 -62.53 30.02 -14.13
N PRO A 523 -62.83 30.55 -15.33
CA PRO A 523 -63.57 31.79 -15.48
C PRO A 523 -65.02 31.67 -14.99
N GLY A 524 -65.50 32.68 -14.27
CA GLY A 524 -66.91 32.82 -13.89
C GLY A 524 -67.11 33.82 -12.75
N CYS A 525 -68.32 33.93 -12.22
CA CYS A 525 -68.54 34.86 -11.11
C CYS A 525 -67.99 34.32 -9.77
N THR A 526 -66.98 34.99 -9.22
CA THR A 526 -66.35 34.66 -7.93
C THR A 526 -67.01 35.34 -6.72
N ASP A 527 -67.90 36.32 -6.94
CA ASP A 527 -68.60 37.01 -5.84
C ASP A 527 -69.79 36.19 -5.32
N SER A 528 -69.66 35.69 -4.09
CA SER A 528 -70.70 34.92 -3.38
C SER A 528 -72.06 35.64 -3.24
N ASN A 529 -72.12 36.95 -3.47
CA ASN A 529 -73.36 37.73 -3.42
C ASN A 529 -74.08 37.84 -4.78
N ALA A 530 -73.48 37.36 -5.87
CA ALA A 530 -74.11 37.34 -7.19
C ALA A 530 -75.06 36.14 -7.35
N CYS A 531 -76.13 36.31 -8.13
CA CYS A 531 -77.11 35.26 -8.41
C CYS A 531 -76.53 34.11 -9.25
N ASN A 532 -75.46 34.37 -10.02
CA ASN A 532 -74.74 33.38 -10.82
C ASN A 532 -73.35 33.03 -10.24
N TYR A 533 -73.12 33.26 -8.94
CA TYR A 533 -71.91 32.82 -8.26
C TYR A 533 -71.60 31.34 -8.55
N ALA A 534 -70.36 31.06 -8.95
CA ALA A 534 -69.87 29.71 -9.18
C ALA A 534 -68.74 29.40 -8.21
N SER A 535 -68.95 28.46 -7.28
CA SER A 535 -67.97 28.10 -6.26
C SER A 535 -66.70 27.41 -6.79
N GLY A 536 -66.69 27.08 -8.09
CA GLY A 536 -65.50 26.56 -8.78
C GLY A 536 -64.87 27.58 -9.72
N ALA A 537 -65.40 28.80 -9.82
CA ALA A 537 -64.73 29.88 -10.52
C ALA A 537 -63.60 30.41 -9.63
N THR A 538 -62.44 30.61 -10.25
CA THR A 538 -61.26 31.18 -9.62
C THR A 538 -60.93 32.54 -10.23
N ASP A 539 -61.28 32.77 -11.51
CA ASP A 539 -61.12 34.06 -12.20
C ASP A 539 -62.47 34.74 -12.43
N ASN A 540 -62.59 36.02 -12.06
CA ASN A 540 -63.79 36.83 -12.31
C ASN A 540 -63.84 37.37 -13.75
N ASP A 541 -64.58 36.67 -14.61
CA ASP A 541 -64.77 37.04 -16.01
C ASP A 541 -65.73 38.24 -16.25
N GLY A 542 -66.18 38.89 -15.17
CA GLY A 542 -67.13 39.99 -15.23
C GLY A 542 -68.58 39.57 -15.49
N SER A 543 -68.89 38.26 -15.45
CA SER A 543 -70.25 37.75 -15.65
C SER A 543 -71.17 37.90 -14.44
N CYS A 544 -70.69 38.39 -13.29
CA CYS A 544 -71.48 38.52 -12.06
C CYS A 544 -72.79 39.31 -12.27
N ASP A 545 -73.92 38.64 -12.04
CA ASP A 545 -75.27 39.18 -12.11
C ASP A 545 -75.84 39.35 -10.71
N PHE A 546 -76.25 40.57 -10.39
CA PHE A 546 -76.78 40.95 -9.07
C PHE A 546 -78.28 41.29 -9.11
N THR A 547 -78.98 41.02 -10.21
CA THR A 547 -80.34 41.50 -10.47
C THR A 547 -81.44 40.44 -10.50
#